data_AF-A0A832H1S1-F1
#
_entry.id   AF-A0A832H1S1-F1
#
_cell.length_a   1.000
_cell.length_b   1.000
_cell.length_c   1.000
_cell.angle_alpha   90.00
_cell.angle_beta   90.00
_cell.angle_gamma   90.00
#
_symmetry.space_group_name_H-M   'P 1'
#
loop_
_entity.id
_entity.type
_entity.pdbx_description
1 polymer ?
#
loop_
_entity_poly.entity_id
_entity_poly.type
_entity_poly.pdbx_seq_one_letter_code
_entity_poly.pdbx_strand_id
1 'polypeptide(L)'
;MEAGRAKLELLKLNIEEALALIGACRSATLLDALRMLSGSALNPLRAYVAGEELVIAVGSYSLLGVNVREGRVKTWEDWRERLAAAARDAADVAAKRLMTVVLDKGEEAPTELKDAVRKLAAAVEKGELKELERMLVRLKEELQGIASA
;
A
#
# COMPACT_ATOMS: atom_id res chain seq x y z
N MET A 1 -12.55 -15.35 -17.86
CA MET A 1 -12.09 -15.89 -16.56
C MET A 1 -10.72 -15.35 -16.14
N GLU A 2 -9.72 -15.31 -17.02
CA GLU A 2 -8.35 -14.83 -16.67
C GLU A 2 -8.30 -13.36 -16.23
N ALA A 3 -9.03 -12.46 -16.89
CA ALA A 3 -9.05 -11.04 -16.54
C ALA A 3 -9.59 -10.76 -15.12
N GLY A 4 -10.59 -11.51 -14.66
CA GLY A 4 -11.14 -11.38 -13.30
C GLY A 4 -10.16 -11.86 -12.23
N ARG A 5 -9.45 -12.96 -12.50
CA ARG A 5 -8.40 -13.48 -11.61
C ARG A 5 -7.22 -12.52 -11.50
N ALA A 6 -6.77 -11.94 -12.61
CA ALA A 6 -5.71 -10.95 -12.62
C ALA A 6 -6.08 -9.68 -11.83
N LYS A 7 -7.32 -9.19 -11.95
CA LYS A 7 -7.83 -8.05 -11.17
C LYS A 7 -7.83 -8.33 -9.67
N LEU A 8 -8.25 -9.54 -9.26
CA LEU A 8 -8.28 -9.95 -7.85
C LEU A 8 -6.88 -10.10 -7.26
N GLU A 9 -5.93 -10.66 -8.01
CA GLU A 9 -4.54 -10.72 -7.57
C GLU A 9 -3.93 -9.32 -7.42
N LEU A 10 -4.15 -8.42 -8.39
CA LEU A 10 -3.70 -7.03 -8.26
C LEU A 10 -4.32 -6.34 -7.04
N LEU A 11 -5.59 -6.59 -6.73
CA LEU A 11 -6.23 -6.08 -5.51
C LEU A 11 -5.51 -6.58 -4.25
N LYS A 12 -5.22 -7.89 -4.15
CA LYS A 12 -4.48 -8.47 -3.01
C LYS A 12 -3.11 -7.81 -2.85
N LEU A 13 -2.37 -7.62 -3.95
CA LEU A 13 -1.05 -6.99 -3.92
C LEU A 13 -1.12 -5.55 -3.35
N ASN A 14 -2.12 -4.75 -3.77
CA ASN A 14 -2.28 -3.38 -3.26
C ASN A 14 -2.66 -3.35 -1.76
N ILE A 15 -3.48 -4.31 -1.30
CA ILE A 15 -3.82 -4.45 0.12
C ILE A 15 -2.58 -4.78 0.94
N GLU A 16 -1.79 -5.75 0.48
CA GLU A 16 -0.55 -6.16 1.14
C GLU A 16 0.51 -5.06 1.13
N GLU A 17 0.60 -4.27 0.05
CA GLU A 17 1.48 -3.11 -0.04
C GLU A 17 1.10 -2.05 0.99
N ALA A 18 -0.18 -1.67 1.05
CA ALA A 18 -0.68 -0.72 2.03
C ALA A 18 -0.42 -1.19 3.48
N LEU A 19 -0.66 -2.46 3.79
CA LEU A 19 -0.40 -3.04 5.10
C LEU A 19 1.11 -3.04 5.46
N ALA A 20 1.98 -3.35 4.50
CA ALA A 20 3.42 -3.31 4.71
C ALA A 20 3.91 -1.88 5.03
N LEU A 21 3.40 -0.88 4.31
CA LEU A 21 3.70 0.53 4.54
C LEU A 21 3.20 1.02 5.91
N ILE A 22 1.98 0.63 6.30
CA ILE A 22 1.43 0.90 7.65
C ILE A 22 2.31 0.27 8.73
N GLY A 23 2.74 -0.98 8.53
CA GLY A 23 3.67 -1.67 9.43
C GLY A 23 4.98 -0.92 9.60
N ALA A 24 5.57 -0.47 8.50
CA ALA A 24 6.83 0.26 8.48
C ALA A 24 6.75 1.63 9.18
N CYS A 25 5.58 2.28 9.24
CA CYS A 25 5.38 3.52 10.00
C CYS A 25 5.67 3.35 11.51
N ARG A 26 5.51 2.14 12.04
CA ARG A 26 5.74 1.81 13.45
C ARG A 26 7.20 1.47 13.77
N SER A 27 8.07 1.40 12.78
CA SER A 27 9.49 1.13 13.00
C SER A 27 10.16 2.24 13.83
N ALA A 28 11.10 1.85 14.69
CA ALA A 28 11.84 2.78 15.53
C ALA A 28 12.71 3.72 14.69
N THR A 29 13.33 3.19 13.63
CA THR A 29 14.21 3.93 12.73
C THR A 29 13.79 3.78 11.26
N LEU A 30 14.21 4.72 10.43
CA LEU A 30 14.05 4.61 8.97
C LEU A 30 14.77 3.37 8.42
N LEU A 31 15.93 3.00 8.97
CA LEU A 31 16.66 1.80 8.55
C LEU A 31 15.83 0.53 8.81
N ASP A 32 15.16 0.43 9.95
CA ASP A 32 14.30 -0.72 10.25
C ASP A 32 13.07 -0.75 9.35
N ALA A 33 12.48 0.40 9.04
CA ALA A 33 11.41 0.51 8.04
C ALA A 33 11.88 0.04 6.65
N LEU A 34 13.05 0.50 6.18
CA LEU A 34 13.60 0.10 4.89
C LEU A 34 13.91 -1.40 4.84
N ARG A 35 14.46 -1.99 5.91
CA ARG A 35 14.70 -3.44 6.01
C ARG A 35 13.40 -4.25 5.96
N MET A 36 12.36 -3.78 6.65
CA MET A 36 11.05 -4.41 6.63
C MET A 36 10.45 -4.38 5.21
N LEU A 37 10.54 -3.22 4.53
CA LEU A 37 9.98 -3.05 3.20
C LEU A 37 10.79 -3.77 2.11
N SER A 38 12.12 -3.83 2.22
CA SER A 38 12.96 -4.55 1.26
C SER A 38 12.84 -6.07 1.37
N GLY A 39 12.51 -6.59 2.56
CA GLY A 39 12.21 -8.00 2.79
C GLY A 39 10.79 -8.40 2.40
N SER A 40 9.92 -7.46 2.05
CA SER A 40 8.56 -7.73 1.58
C SER A 40 8.58 -8.32 0.17
N ALA A 41 7.73 -9.33 -0.09
CA ALA A 41 7.57 -9.93 -1.41
C ALA A 41 7.15 -8.92 -2.50
N LEU A 42 6.51 -7.81 -2.11
CA LEU A 42 6.06 -6.75 -3.00
C LEU A 42 7.14 -5.71 -3.31
N ASN A 43 8.11 -5.56 -2.40
CA ASN A 43 9.15 -4.54 -2.42
C ASN A 43 8.66 -3.16 -2.92
N PRO A 44 7.93 -2.39 -2.09
CA PRO A 44 7.40 -1.09 -2.49
C PRO A 44 8.48 0.01 -2.64
N LEU A 45 9.74 -0.32 -2.33
CA LEU A 45 10.86 0.59 -2.45
C LEU A 45 11.24 0.78 -3.92
N ARG A 46 11.48 2.03 -4.29
CA ARG A 46 12.01 2.42 -5.59
C ARG A 46 13.35 3.10 -5.38
N ALA A 47 14.31 2.76 -6.23
CA ALA A 47 15.59 3.44 -6.32
C ALA A 47 15.70 4.16 -7.66
N TYR A 48 16.08 5.43 -7.65
CA TYR A 48 16.31 6.21 -8.86
C TYR A 48 17.39 7.26 -8.65
N VAL A 49 17.93 7.79 -9.74
CA VAL A 49 18.92 8.87 -9.70
C VAL A 49 18.23 10.18 -10.03
N ALA A 50 18.44 11.20 -9.19
CA ALA A 50 17.97 12.56 -9.39
C ALA A 50 19.13 13.54 -9.25
N GLY A 51 19.62 14.07 -10.37
CA GLY A 51 20.84 14.87 -10.38
C GLY A 51 22.04 14.03 -9.91
N GLU A 52 22.68 14.44 -8.81
CA GLU A 52 23.80 13.75 -8.19
C GLU A 52 23.40 12.88 -6.98
N GLU A 53 22.10 12.61 -6.79
CA GLU A 53 21.60 11.81 -5.67
C GLU A 53 21.04 10.46 -6.14
N LEU A 54 21.44 9.37 -5.47
CA LEU A 54 20.71 8.11 -5.48
C LEU A 54 19.62 8.18 -4.41
N VAL A 55 18.36 8.14 -4.83
CA VAL A 55 17.19 8.31 -3.96
C VAL A 55 16.47 6.98 -3.77
N ILE A 56 16.11 6.68 -2.53
CA ILE A 56 15.16 5.62 -2.16
C ILE A 56 13.83 6.26 -1.78
N ALA A 57 12.76 5.78 -2.39
CA ALA A 57 11.40 6.29 -2.23
C ALA A 57 10.37 5.16 -2.10
N VAL A 58 9.18 5.51 -1.62
CA VAL A 58 7.96 4.70 -1.76
C VAL A 58 6.93 5.50 -2.55
N GLY A 59 6.35 4.91 -3.61
CA GLY A 59 5.49 5.68 -4.52
C GLY A 59 6.19 6.94 -5.04
N SER A 60 5.62 8.11 -4.74
CA SER A 60 6.16 9.44 -5.05
C SER A 60 6.93 10.11 -3.90
N TYR A 61 7.13 9.42 -2.77
CA TYR A 61 7.69 10.02 -1.56
C TYR A 61 9.13 9.53 -1.30
N SER A 62 10.09 10.43 -1.48
CA SER A 62 11.51 10.17 -1.14
C SER A 62 11.71 10.03 0.36
N LEU A 63 12.46 9.01 0.78
CA LEU A 63 12.76 8.70 2.18
C LEU A 63 14.24 8.94 2.54
N LEU A 64 15.12 8.66 1.59
CA LEU A 64 16.57 8.65 1.75
C LEU A 64 17.22 9.06 0.42
N GLY A 65 18.27 9.88 0.48
CA GLY A 65 19.10 10.26 -0.66
C GLY A 65 20.56 10.10 -0.31
N VAL A 66 21.37 9.67 -1.26
CA VAL A 66 22.82 9.58 -1.13
C VAL A 66 23.45 10.39 -2.25
N ASN A 67 24.18 11.44 -1.91
CA ASN A 67 24.98 12.16 -2.90
C ASN A 67 26.08 11.20 -3.40
N VAL A 68 26.07 10.86 -4.68
CA VAL A 68 26.93 9.80 -5.24
C VAL A 68 28.39 10.24 -5.37
N ARG A 69 28.66 11.54 -5.38
CA ARG A 69 30.03 12.08 -5.43
C ARG A 69 30.68 12.15 -4.05
N GLU A 70 29.91 12.61 -3.07
CA GLU A 70 30.42 12.89 -1.73
C GLU A 70 30.18 11.74 -0.74
N GLY A 71 29.31 10.77 -1.08
CA GLY A 71 28.88 9.69 -0.19
C GLY A 71 28.02 10.18 0.98
N ARG A 72 27.55 11.44 0.95
CA ARG A 72 26.75 12.02 2.02
C ARG A 72 25.30 11.54 1.95
N VAL A 73 24.79 11.13 3.10
CA VAL A 73 23.41 10.65 3.24
C VAL A 73 22.52 11.77 3.75
N LYS A 74 21.39 11.94 3.09
CA LYS A 74 20.27 12.80 3.50
C LYS A 74 19.08 11.92 3.81
N THR A 75 18.48 12.10 4.97
CA THR A 75 17.22 11.46 5.35
C THR A 75 16.14 12.51 5.50
N TRP A 76 14.92 12.17 5.10
CA TRP A 76 13.77 13.01 5.37
C TRP A 76 13.28 12.75 6.80
N GLU A 77 13.20 13.78 7.63
CA GLU A 77 12.80 13.64 9.05
C GLU A 77 11.33 13.19 9.16
N ASP A 78 10.49 13.63 8.22
CA ASP A 78 9.06 13.31 8.06
C ASP A 78 8.82 11.97 7.34
N TRP A 79 9.78 11.03 7.39
CA TRP A 79 9.67 9.77 6.65
C TRP A 79 8.46 8.92 7.07
N ARG A 80 7.96 9.05 8.31
CA ARG A 80 6.77 8.33 8.77
C ARG A 80 5.51 8.87 8.12
N GLU A 81 5.39 10.18 8.03
CA GLU A 81 4.29 10.86 7.37
C GLU A 81 4.27 10.51 5.88
N ARG A 82 5.45 10.40 5.25
CA ARG A 82 5.63 9.95 3.87
C ARG A 82 5.22 8.51 3.65
N LEU A 83 5.62 7.59 4.53
CA LEU A 83 5.16 6.19 4.49
C LEU A 83 3.63 6.11 4.69
N ALA A 84 3.07 6.89 5.60
CA ALA A 84 1.63 6.94 5.85
C ALA A 84 0.86 7.53 4.67
N ALA A 85 1.44 8.49 3.93
CA ALA A 85 0.88 9.00 2.69
C ALA A 85 0.90 7.93 1.59
N ALA A 86 2.04 7.25 1.40
CA ALA A 86 2.14 6.14 0.45
C ALA A 86 1.17 4.99 0.78
N ALA A 87 0.97 4.68 2.06
CA ALA A 87 0.00 3.67 2.48
C ALA A 87 -1.45 4.04 2.11
N ARG A 88 -1.80 5.32 2.25
CA ARG A 88 -3.11 5.84 1.85
C ARG A 88 -3.29 5.77 0.33
N ASP A 89 -2.27 6.13 -0.45
CA ASP A 89 -2.30 6.03 -1.91
C ASP A 89 -2.48 4.58 -2.37
N ALA A 90 -1.75 3.63 -1.76
CA ALA A 90 -1.91 2.21 -2.05
C ALA A 90 -3.31 1.68 -1.67
N ALA A 91 -3.86 2.14 -0.55
CA ALA A 91 -5.21 1.76 -0.11
C ALA A 91 -6.32 2.39 -0.99
N ASP A 92 -6.14 3.62 -1.48
CA ASP A 92 -7.03 4.25 -2.45
C ASP A 92 -7.06 3.46 -3.77
N VAL A 93 -5.87 3.03 -4.25
CA VAL A 93 -5.77 2.15 -5.41
C VAL A 93 -6.49 0.82 -5.16
N ALA A 94 -6.35 0.23 -3.97
CA ALA A 94 -7.08 -0.97 -3.58
C ALA A 94 -8.61 -0.75 -3.58
N ALA A 95 -9.08 0.37 -3.03
CA ALA A 95 -10.51 0.71 -3.00
C ALA A 95 -11.08 0.86 -4.41
N LYS A 96 -10.38 1.57 -5.31
CA LYS A 96 -10.77 1.73 -6.73
C LYS A 96 -10.82 0.39 -7.47
N ARG A 97 -9.87 -0.50 -7.21
CA ARG A 97 -9.84 -1.84 -7.80
C ARG A 97 -10.98 -2.71 -7.27
N LEU A 98 -11.23 -2.67 -5.97
CA LEU A 98 -12.34 -3.40 -5.35
C LEU A 98 -13.69 -2.91 -5.92
N MET A 99 -13.86 -1.60 -6.09
CA MET A 99 -15.04 -1.03 -6.75
C MET A 99 -15.20 -1.55 -8.18
N THR A 100 -14.10 -1.66 -8.94
CA THR A 100 -14.13 -2.24 -10.29
C THR A 100 -14.59 -3.70 -10.26
N VAL A 101 -14.11 -4.50 -9.30
CA VAL A 101 -14.54 -5.90 -9.13
C VAL A 101 -16.03 -6.00 -8.78
N VAL A 102 -16.54 -5.11 -7.93
CA VAL A 102 -17.97 -5.04 -7.61
C VAL A 102 -18.81 -4.66 -8.83
N LEU A 103 -18.39 -3.65 -9.58
CA LEU A 103 -19.10 -3.19 -10.78
C LEU A 103 -19.13 -4.26 -11.87
N ASP A 104 -18.03 -4.99 -12.08
CA ASP A 104 -17.96 -6.08 -13.05
C ASP A 104 -18.95 -7.22 -12.72
N LYS A 105 -19.23 -7.45 -11.43
CA LYS A 105 -20.19 -8.46 -10.95
C LYS A 105 -21.63 -7.94 -10.88
N GLY A 106 -21.84 -6.62 -10.91
CA GLY A 106 -23.16 -5.99 -10.85
C GLY A 106 -24.00 -6.45 -9.64
N GLU A 107 -25.21 -6.93 -9.92
CA GLU A 107 -26.13 -7.41 -8.87
C GLU A 107 -25.67 -8.71 -8.20
N GLU A 108 -24.83 -9.51 -8.87
CA GLU A 108 -24.30 -10.77 -8.34
C GLU A 108 -23.15 -10.55 -7.34
N ALA A 109 -22.69 -9.31 -7.15
CA ALA A 109 -21.65 -9.00 -6.18
C ALA A 109 -22.18 -9.22 -4.74
N PRO A 110 -21.46 -9.99 -3.90
CA PRO A 110 -21.83 -10.19 -2.50
C PRO A 110 -22.02 -8.86 -1.77
N THR A 111 -23.06 -8.77 -0.93
CA THR A 111 -23.36 -7.56 -0.15
C THR A 111 -22.18 -7.15 0.73
N GLU A 112 -21.46 -8.14 1.27
CA GLU A 112 -20.26 -7.96 2.07
C GLU A 112 -19.17 -7.23 1.28
N LEU A 113 -18.99 -7.58 0.00
CA LEU A 113 -18.02 -6.96 -0.89
C LEU A 113 -18.41 -5.49 -1.18
N LYS A 114 -19.71 -5.23 -1.43
CA LYS A 114 -20.25 -3.87 -1.64
C LYS A 114 -20.02 -3.00 -0.40
N ASP A 115 -20.26 -3.54 0.80
CA ASP A 115 -20.04 -2.85 2.07
C ASP A 115 -18.55 -2.62 2.37
N ALA A 116 -17.68 -3.59 2.04
CA ALA A 116 -16.24 -3.45 2.21
C ALA A 116 -15.68 -2.29 1.38
N VAL A 117 -16.17 -2.08 0.15
CA VAL A 117 -15.76 -0.92 -0.69
C VAL A 117 -16.09 0.39 0.01
N ARG A 118 -17.33 0.53 0.49
CA ARG A 118 -17.81 1.76 1.13
C ARG A 118 -16.99 2.09 2.38
N LYS A 119 -16.72 1.07 3.21
CA LYS A 119 -15.93 1.23 4.44
C LYS A 119 -14.47 1.56 4.15
N LEU A 120 -13.86 0.90 3.17
CA LEU A 120 -12.48 1.18 2.78
C LEU A 120 -12.35 2.60 2.20
N ALA A 121 -13.27 3.02 1.32
CA ALA A 121 -13.30 4.38 0.78
C ALA A 121 -13.44 5.43 1.90
N ALA A 122 -14.37 5.23 2.84
CA ALA A 122 -14.52 6.12 3.99
C ALA A 122 -13.27 6.16 4.88
N ALA A 123 -12.59 5.04 5.10
CA ALA A 123 -11.36 4.98 5.88
C ALA A 123 -10.19 5.71 5.17
N VAL A 124 -10.11 5.61 3.84
CA VAL A 124 -9.15 6.36 3.02
C VAL A 124 -9.41 7.86 3.12
N GLU A 125 -10.66 8.30 3.02
CA GLU A 125 -11.06 9.71 3.13
C GLU A 125 -10.75 10.33 4.50
N LYS A 126 -11.00 9.59 5.58
CA LYS A 126 -10.65 10.03 6.94
C LYS A 126 -9.15 10.12 7.17
N GLY A 127 -8.36 9.32 6.46
CA GLY A 127 -6.90 9.31 6.57
C GLY A 127 -6.36 8.72 7.88
N GLU A 128 -7.20 8.15 8.73
CA GLU A 128 -6.79 7.53 9.99
C GLU A 128 -6.13 6.17 9.76
N LEU A 129 -4.80 6.11 9.93
CA LEU A 129 -4.00 4.92 9.59
C LEU A 129 -4.45 3.64 10.31
N LYS A 130 -4.94 3.75 11.56
CA LYS A 130 -5.44 2.61 12.34
C LYS A 130 -6.78 2.08 11.81
N GLU A 131 -7.68 2.97 11.42
CA GLU A 131 -8.96 2.57 10.82
C GLU A 131 -8.71 1.91 9.46
N LEU A 132 -7.80 2.51 8.67
CA LEU A 132 -7.37 1.98 7.38
C LEU A 132 -6.77 0.57 7.50
N GLU A 133 -5.84 0.38 8.45
CA GLU A 133 -5.24 -0.94 8.73
C GLU A 133 -6.31 -1.99 9.04
N ARG A 134 -7.25 -1.66 9.94
CA ARG A 134 -8.33 -2.58 10.32
C ARG A 134 -9.18 -2.98 9.12
N MET A 135 -9.50 -2.03 8.24
CA MET A 135 -10.30 -2.31 7.05
C MET A 135 -9.54 -3.18 6.04
N LEU A 136 -8.24 -2.90 5.83
CA LEU A 136 -7.40 -3.67 4.92
C LEU A 136 -7.16 -5.11 5.41
N VAL A 137 -6.95 -5.34 6.70
CA VAL A 137 -6.82 -6.68 7.29
C VAL A 137 -8.11 -7.48 7.07
N ARG A 138 -9.25 -6.88 7.40
CA ARG A 138 -10.56 -7.53 7.21
C ARG A 138 -10.79 -7.88 5.73
N LEU A 139 -10.50 -6.96 4.82
CA LEU A 139 -10.66 -7.21 3.38
C LEU A 139 -9.72 -8.33 2.90
N LYS A 140 -8.49 -8.41 3.42
CA LYS A 140 -7.56 -9.51 3.12
C LYS A 140 -8.14 -10.87 3.52
N GLU A 141 -8.72 -10.97 4.71
CA GLU A 141 -9.37 -12.18 5.22
C GLU A 141 -10.58 -12.58 4.36
N GLU A 142 -11.46 -11.62 4.04
CA GLU A 142 -12.64 -11.84 3.19
C GLU A 142 -12.24 -12.33 1.78
N LEU A 143 -11.20 -11.76 1.17
CA LEU A 143 -10.70 -12.19 -0.15
C LEU A 143 -10.03 -13.57 -0.12
N GLN A 144 -9.42 -13.98 0.99
CA GLN A 144 -8.88 -15.34 1.16
C GLN A 144 -10.01 -16.37 1.26
N GLY A 145 -11.09 -16.05 1.97
CA GLY A 145 -12.28 -16.91 2.04
C GLY A 145 -12.91 -17.17 0.67
N ILE A 146 -12.98 -16.15 -0.19
CA ILE A 146 -13.54 -16.25 -1.55
C ILE A 146 -12.65 -17.07 -2.50
N ALA A 147 -11.32 -17.04 -2.31
CA ALA A 147 -10.39 -17.79 -3.15
C ALA A 147 -10.29 -19.28 -2.77
N SER A 148 -10.82 -19.66 -1.61
CA SER A 148 -10.76 -21.01 -1.03
C SER A 148 -12.07 -21.79 -1.19
N ALA A 149 -13.12 -21.15 -1.72
CA ALA A 149 -14.44 -21.71 -1.99
C ALA A 149 -14.65 -21.88 -3.50
#